data_AF-A0A946U756-F1
#
_entry.id   AF-A0A946U756-F1
#
_cell.length_a   1.000
_cell.length_b   1.000
_cell.length_c   1.000
_cell.angle_alpha   90.00
_cell.angle_beta   90.00
_cell.angle_gamma   90.00
#
_symmetry.space_group_name_H-M   'P 1'
#
loop_
_entity.id
_entity.type
_entity.pdbx_description
1 polymer ?
#
loop_
_entity_poly.entity_id
_entity_poly.type
_entity_poly.pdbx_seq_one_letter_code
_entity_poly.pdbx_strand_id
1 'polypeptide(L)'
;MSKTAMVRARVEPELKQHAEEVFQRLGLNATQAITMFYKQVELREGLPFEIAIPTPATAKTFQATDSGKDLIICEDANDMFDKLGI
;
A
#
# COMPACT_ATOMS: atom_id res chain seq x y z
N MET A 1 -27.41 -13.56 10.17
CA MET A 1 -26.12 -13.04 9.67
C MET A 1 -25.18 -14.22 9.47
N SER A 2 -24.73 -14.51 8.25
CA SER A 2 -23.73 -15.57 8.01
C SER A 2 -22.42 -15.19 8.69
N LYS A 3 -21.93 -16.03 9.61
CA LYS A 3 -20.71 -15.76 10.41
C LYS A 3 -19.41 -15.84 9.60
N THR A 4 -19.48 -16.22 8.32
CA THR A 4 -18.31 -16.49 7.46
C THR A 4 -18.62 -16.11 6.01
N ALA A 5 -17.60 -15.60 5.30
CA ALA A 5 -17.60 -15.38 3.86
C ALA A 5 -16.48 -16.20 3.20
N MET A 6 -16.70 -16.66 1.96
CA MET A 6 -15.71 -17.44 1.20
C MET A 6 -14.93 -16.53 0.25
N VAL A 7 -13.59 -16.61 0.27
CA VAL A 7 -12.70 -15.95 -0.68
C VAL A 7 -12.24 -16.97 -1.73
N ARG A 8 -12.44 -16.67 -3.01
CA ARG A 8 -11.99 -17.49 -4.15
C ARG A 8 -11.25 -16.62 -5.15
N ALA A 9 -10.04 -17.02 -5.51
CA ALA A 9 -9.23 -16.38 -6.54
C ALA A 9 -8.51 -17.44 -7.38
N ARG A 10 -8.30 -17.16 -8.66
CA ARG A 10 -7.44 -17.96 -9.53
C ARG A 10 -6.02 -17.40 -9.43
N VAL A 11 -5.05 -18.29 -9.26
CA VAL A 11 -3.63 -17.97 -9.20
C VAL A 11 -2.87 -19.00 -10.01
N GLU A 12 -1.69 -18.62 -10.51
CA GLU A 12 -0.80 -19.55 -11.20
C GLU A 12 -0.36 -20.67 -10.24
N PRO A 13 -0.32 -21.94 -10.69
CA PRO A 13 0.04 -23.07 -9.83
C PRO A 13 1.42 -22.91 -9.18
N GLU A 14 2.41 -22.45 -9.95
CA GLU A 14 3.77 -22.26 -9.46
C GLU A 14 3.82 -21.16 -8.39
N LEU A 15 3.15 -20.02 -8.63
CA LEU A 15 3.02 -18.95 -7.64
C LEU A 15 2.39 -19.45 -6.34
N LYS A 16 1.31 -20.24 -6.44
CA LYS A 16 0.64 -20.83 -5.27
C LYS A 16 1.60 -21.69 -4.46
N GLN A 17 2.32 -22.59 -5.14
CA GLN A 17 3.24 -23.51 -4.47
C GLN A 17 4.33 -22.76 -3.73
N HIS A 18 5.03 -21.84 -4.41
CA HIS A 18 6.11 -21.07 -3.79
C HIS A 18 5.62 -20.23 -2.60
N ALA A 19 4.44 -19.59 -2.72
CA ALA A 19 3.86 -18.83 -1.62
C ALA A 19 3.51 -19.72 -0.41
N GLU A 20 2.94 -20.90 -0.66
CA GLU A 20 2.60 -21.86 0.40
C GLU A 20 3.84 -22.41 1.12
N GLU A 21 4.95 -22.64 0.41
CA GLU A 21 6.24 -23.02 1.01
C GLU A 21 6.77 -21.92 1.95
N VAL A 22 6.66 -20.65 1.54
CA VAL A 22 7.05 -19.51 2.39
C VAL A 22 6.14 -19.43 3.62
N PHE A 23 4.82 -19.58 3.47
CA PHE A 23 3.90 -19.58 4.59
C PHE A 23 4.20 -20.71 5.58
N GLN A 24 4.50 -21.91 5.09
CA GLN A 24 4.87 -23.04 5.95
C GLN A 24 6.13 -22.76 6.77
N ARG A 25 7.16 -22.15 6.17
CA ARG A 25 8.37 -21.71 6.90
C ARG A 25 8.06 -20.68 7.98
N LEU A 26 7.00 -19.90 7.81
CA LEU A 26 6.49 -18.94 8.80
C LEU A 26 5.48 -19.57 9.79
N GLY A 27 5.18 -20.87 9.68
CA GLY A 27 4.20 -21.55 10.53
C GLY A 27 2.74 -21.21 10.20
N LEU A 28 2.46 -20.75 8.98
CA LEU A 28 1.15 -20.32 8.52
C LEU A 28 0.61 -21.22 7.41
N ASN A 29 -0.70 -21.39 7.38
CA ASN A 29 -1.41 -21.88 6.20
C ASN A 29 -1.94 -20.72 5.34
N ALA A 30 -2.36 -21.01 4.11
CA ALA A 30 -2.88 -20.01 3.18
C ALA A 30 -4.08 -19.22 3.75
N THR A 31 -4.99 -19.87 4.47
CA THR A 31 -6.15 -19.20 5.08
C THR A 31 -5.73 -18.18 6.14
N GLN A 32 -4.74 -18.52 6.97
CA GLN A 32 -4.20 -17.60 7.97
C GLN A 32 -3.52 -16.40 7.30
N ALA A 33 -2.69 -16.64 6.28
CA ALA A 33 -2.03 -15.58 5.53
C ALA A 33 -3.04 -14.63 4.85
N ILE A 34 -4.07 -15.17 4.20
CA ILE A 34 -5.14 -14.37 3.59
C ILE A 34 -5.91 -13.58 4.65
N THR A 35 -6.21 -14.19 5.80
CA THR A 35 -6.90 -13.50 6.91
C THR A 35 -6.06 -12.33 7.44
N MET A 36 -4.74 -12.53 7.59
CA MET A 36 -3.82 -11.47 8.00
C MET A 36 -3.76 -10.33 6.97
N PHE A 37 -3.77 -10.65 5.67
CA PHE A 37 -3.85 -9.64 4.61
C PHE A 37 -5.09 -8.74 4.79
N TYR A 38 -6.29 -9.33 4.95
CA TYR A 38 -7.50 -8.54 5.19
C TYR A 38 -7.44 -7.71 6.47
N LYS A 39 -6.87 -8.25 7.55
CA LYS A 39 -6.68 -7.52 8.81
C LYS A 39 -5.75 -6.33 8.66
N GLN A 40 -4.70 -6.45 7.84
CA GLN A 40 -3.82 -5.32 7.56
C GLN A 40 -4.48 -4.26 6.68
N VAL A 41 -5.31 -4.68 5.72
CA VAL A 41 -6.11 -3.73 4.91
C VAL A 41 -7.08 -2.94 5.78
N GLU A 42 -7.79 -3.63 6.68
CA GLU A 42 -8.70 -3.01 7.65
C GLU A 42 -7.96 -2.04 8.58
N LEU A 43 -6.80 -2.44 9.12
CA LEU A 43 -6.04 -1.64 10.07
C LEU A 43 -5.43 -0.37 9.45
N ARG A 44 -5.03 -0.42 8.18
CA ARG A 44 -4.29 0.67 7.51
C ARG A 44 -5.16 1.55 6.62
N GLU A 45 -6.42 1.18 6.42
CA GLU A 45 -7.29 1.78 5.40
C GLU A 45 -6.62 1.84 4.00
N GLY A 46 -5.82 0.82 3.68
CA GLY A 46 -4.96 0.80 2.49
C GLY A 46 -4.29 -0.55 2.27
N LEU A 47 -3.52 -0.70 1.18
CA LEU A 47 -2.81 -1.96 0.95
C LEU A 47 -1.68 -2.18 1.97
N PRO A 48 -1.41 -3.44 2.35
CA PRO A 48 -0.44 -3.75 3.39
C PRO A 48 1.02 -3.73 2.89
N PHE A 49 1.24 -3.19 1.71
CA PHE A 49 2.53 -2.99 1.06
C PHE A 49 2.48 -1.69 0.28
N GLU A 50 3.66 -1.10 0.03
CA GLU A 50 3.77 0.12 -0.76
C GLU A 50 3.35 -0.12 -2.21
N ILE A 51 2.44 0.72 -2.71
CA ILE A 51 2.07 0.74 -4.12
C ILE A 51 3.01 1.73 -4.80
N ALA A 52 4.18 1.24 -5.22
CA ALA A 52 5.28 2.08 -5.68
C ALA A 52 5.19 2.52 -7.17
N ILE A 53 4.04 2.33 -7.84
CA ILE A 53 3.86 2.87 -9.20
C ILE A 53 3.12 4.20 -9.08
N PRO A 54 3.85 5.34 -9.06
CA PRO A 54 3.21 6.64 -9.05
C PRO A 54 2.35 6.82 -10.31
N THR A 55 1.21 7.50 -10.16
CA THR A 55 0.46 7.95 -11.31
C THR A 55 1.34 8.87 -12.17
N PRO A 56 1.05 9.06 -13.47
CA PRO A 56 1.82 10.00 -14.30
C PRO A 56 1.92 11.40 -13.71
N ALA A 57 0.86 11.86 -13.02
CA ALA A 57 0.85 13.12 -12.30
C ALA A 57 1.83 13.09 -11.12
N THR A 58 1.73 12.08 -10.25
CA THR A 58 2.62 11.90 -9.09
C THR A 58 4.09 11.79 -9.52
N ALA A 59 4.37 11.03 -10.58
CA ALA A 59 5.71 10.86 -11.12
C ALA A 59 6.30 12.18 -11.64
N LYS A 60 5.49 12.96 -12.38
CA LYS A 60 5.89 14.28 -12.87
C LYS A 60 6.17 15.25 -11.71
N THR A 61 5.32 15.24 -10.68
CA THR A 61 5.53 16.06 -9.47
C THR A 61 6.84 15.70 -8.79
N PHE A 62 7.11 14.41 -8.54
CA PHE A 62 8.38 13.98 -7.94
C PHE A 62 9.60 14.42 -8.77
N GLN A 63 9.55 14.26 -10.10
CA GLN A 63 10.65 14.72 -10.96
C GLN A 63 10.87 16.24 -10.89
N ALA A 64 9.79 17.03 -10.87
CA ALA A 64 9.89 18.48 -10.75
C ALA A 64 10.53 18.87 -9.40
N THR A 65 10.00 18.34 -8.29
CA THR A 65 10.47 18.68 -6.94
C THR A 65 11.90 18.20 -6.68
N ASP A 66 12.26 16.99 -7.11
CA ASP A 66 13.62 16.45 -6.98
C ASP A 66 14.65 17.28 -7.77
N SER A 67 14.22 17.91 -8.87
CA SER A 67 15.03 18.84 -9.66
C SER A 67 15.03 20.29 -9.16
N GLY A 68 14.40 20.55 -8.01
CA GLY A 68 14.29 21.88 -7.42
C GLY A 68 13.26 22.80 -8.10
N LYS A 69 12.39 22.26 -8.95
CA LYS A 69 11.34 23.02 -9.66
C LYS A 69 10.02 22.92 -8.91
N ASP A 70 9.19 23.95 -9.09
CA ASP A 70 7.84 24.02 -8.52
C ASP A 70 7.80 23.86 -6.99
N LEU A 71 8.89 24.21 -6.30
CA LEU A 71 8.99 24.21 -4.84
C LEU A 71 8.49 25.53 -4.26
N ILE A 72 7.66 25.45 -3.22
CA ILE A 72 7.29 26.58 -2.38
C ILE A 72 8.11 26.47 -1.09
N ILE A 73 9.00 27.43 -0.87
CA ILE A 73 9.79 27.50 0.36
C ILE A 73 8.97 28.23 1.42
N CYS A 74 8.89 27.63 2.62
CA CYS A 74 8.22 28.21 3.78
C CYS A 74 9.23 28.43 4.91
N GLU A 75 9.10 29.53 5.63
CA GLU A 75 9.97 29.88 6.75
C GLU A 75 9.63 29.07 8.01
N ASP A 76 8.33 28.87 8.26
CA ASP A 76 7.79 28.07 9.35
C ASP A 76 6.41 27.46 9.01
N ALA A 77 5.78 26.82 9.99
CA ALA A 77 4.47 26.18 9.81
C ALA A 77 3.34 27.19 9.57
N ASN A 78 3.39 28.40 10.14
CA ASN A 78 2.36 29.41 9.94
C ASN A 78 2.42 29.95 8.50
N ASP A 79 3.62 30.28 8.02
CA ASP A 79 3.85 30.70 6.63
C ASP A 79 3.43 29.61 5.63
N MET A 80 3.61 28.33 5.96
CA MET A 80 3.08 27.22 5.16
C MET A 80 1.56 27.22 5.08
N PHE A 81 0.85 27.36 6.20
CA PHE A 81 -0.62 27.38 6.20
C PHE A 81 -1.17 28.59 5.45
N ASP A 82 -0.59 29.78 5.65
CA ASP A 82 -0.95 31.00 4.93
C ASP A 82 -0.79 30.82 3.41
N LYS A 83 0.32 30.21 2.95
CA LYS A 83 0.57 29.92 1.52
C LYS A 83 -0.33 28.83 0.94
N LEU A 84 -0.80 27.89 1.76
CA LEU A 84 -1.74 26.85 1.37
C LEU A 84 -3.21 27.32 1.39
N GLY A 85 -3.49 28.47 2.01
CA GLY A 85 -4.84 29.01 2.13
C GLY A 85 -5.77 28.19 3.03
N ILE A 86 -5.21 27.50 4.03
CA ILE A 86 -5.93 26.68 5.02
C ILE A 86 -5.66 27.14 6.45
#